data_AF-A0A9Q1H373-F1
#
_entry.id   AF-A0A9Q1H373-F1
#
_cell.length_a   1.000
_cell.length_b   1.000
_cell.length_c   1.000
_cell.angle_alpha   90.00
_cell.angle_beta   90.00
_cell.angle_gamma   90.00
#
_symmetry.space_group_name_H-M   'P 1'
#
loop_
_entity.id
_entity.type
_entity.pdbx_description
1 polymer ?
#
loop_
_entity_poly.entity_id
_entity_poly.type
_entity_poly.pdbx_seq_one_letter_code
_entity_poly.pdbx_strand_id
1 'polypeptide(L)'
;MSLVVPIRQEEGVVRWIFTMVICLSLLLMSCGDTIDSGASDENGTTVEEKPEWDTSGYIMFCPCMGRFGNQAEHYIGAMAFAKAIDRTLVLPPFRTYKNVPISDWFQVKPLQDFHKSITMEDFMKYFGEDKWPPGKRKGYCWLPSNSEAKCEMKNGNPFGPFWNGFNIDFDDYVRFDMSNQADITNKERMGWMKQQWDEKFPASEHPVIAFRGAPASFPMVPGNRQIHKYFKWNPSLFAEAEDEIARLFHGEKFVGIHLRTGKDWVSSCTHAVGSRSFMASTQCLPHGELVYQEMCYPTAEAIVELTTEAVKKYEAQHLYIATDQLSYSNELSQALKPLGVKVHHLDPHLPQMDLMILGQADFFIGNCVSSFTSFVKRERDANGKPSGFWGFPL
;
A
#
# COMPACT_ATOMS: atom_id res chain seq x y z
N MET A 1 -18.94 -16.69 77.33
CA MET A 1 -18.26 -15.57 78.02
C MET A 1 -18.88 -14.27 77.54
N SER A 2 -18.79 -13.18 78.32
CA SER A 2 -19.48 -11.90 78.04
C SER A 2 -18.97 -11.22 76.76
N LEU A 3 -19.70 -10.43 75.96
CA LEU A 3 -20.79 -9.45 76.17
C LEU A 3 -20.33 -8.09 76.77
N VAL A 4 -20.95 -7.00 76.27
CA VAL A 4 -20.89 -5.57 76.67
C VAL A 4 -19.88 -4.66 75.92
N VAL A 5 -20.39 -3.47 75.54
CA VAL A 5 -19.79 -2.30 74.89
C VAL A 5 -20.21 -1.08 75.72
N PRO A 6 -19.35 -0.08 76.08
CA PRO A 6 -19.61 1.31 75.64
C PRO A 6 -18.44 2.36 75.62
N ILE A 7 -18.31 3.11 74.51
CA ILE A 7 -18.44 4.60 74.39
C ILE A 7 -17.38 5.61 74.98
N ARG A 8 -16.92 6.55 74.11
CA ARG A 8 -16.42 7.97 74.34
C ARG A 8 -15.01 8.22 74.95
N GLN A 9 -14.36 9.40 74.79
CA GLN A 9 -14.56 10.60 73.93
C GLN A 9 -13.20 11.33 73.64
N GLU A 10 -13.23 12.27 72.66
CA GLU A 10 -12.44 13.54 72.50
C GLU A 10 -11.48 13.60 71.29
N GLU A 11 -11.25 14.74 70.62
CA GLU A 11 -12.14 15.86 70.17
C GLU A 11 -11.43 16.61 69.00
N GLY A 12 -12.13 17.24 68.02
CA GLY A 12 -11.43 17.79 66.83
C GLY A 12 -12.23 18.31 65.61
N VAL A 13 -13.17 19.23 65.82
CA VAL A 13 -13.71 20.30 64.90
C VAL A 13 -13.07 20.39 63.47
N VAL A 14 -13.73 20.17 62.29
CA VAL A 14 -14.97 20.72 61.64
C VAL A 14 -14.80 22.19 61.18
N ARG A 15 -15.04 22.72 59.94
CA ARG A 15 -15.79 22.43 58.67
C ARG A 15 -15.04 23.20 57.52
N TRP A 16 -15.35 23.36 56.22
CA TRP A 16 -16.42 23.15 55.19
C TRP A 16 -15.70 22.67 53.87
N ILE A 17 -16.23 22.09 52.78
CA ILE A 17 -17.46 22.14 51.93
C ILE A 17 -17.41 23.12 50.72
N PHE A 18 -17.46 22.51 49.52
CA PHE A 18 -17.87 22.95 48.16
C PHE A 18 -18.34 24.40 47.88
N THR A 19 -17.96 24.96 46.70
CA THR A 19 -18.90 25.28 45.58
C THR A 19 -18.19 25.57 44.23
N MET A 20 -18.92 25.23 43.16
CA MET A 20 -18.70 25.21 41.70
C MET A 20 -18.43 26.56 40.95
N VAL A 21 -18.07 26.45 39.65
CA VAL A 21 -18.42 27.32 38.48
C VAL A 21 -17.47 28.47 37.97
N ILE A 22 -16.86 28.20 36.80
CA ILE A 22 -16.66 29.00 35.54
C ILE A 22 -16.18 30.48 35.59
N CYS A 23 -14.92 30.71 35.14
CA CYS A 23 -14.49 31.58 34.00
C CYS A 23 -12.94 31.61 33.96
N LEU A 24 -12.22 31.18 32.91
CA LEU A 24 -12.05 31.67 31.53
C LEU A 24 -10.85 32.64 31.36
N SER A 25 -10.00 32.35 30.36
CA SER A 25 -8.94 33.17 29.73
C SER A 25 -7.55 33.27 30.40
N LEU A 26 -6.53 33.45 29.53
CA LEU A 26 -5.12 33.83 29.77
C LEU A 26 -4.20 32.84 30.52
N LEU A 27 -3.70 31.83 29.79
CA LEU A 27 -2.25 31.55 29.67
C LEU A 27 -1.98 30.51 28.56
N LEU A 28 -1.25 30.92 27.52
CA LEU A 28 -0.75 30.08 26.42
C LEU A 28 0.60 30.65 25.95
N MET A 29 1.43 29.79 25.33
CA MET A 29 2.80 30.07 24.86
C MET A 29 3.81 30.30 26.02
N SER A 30 5.06 29.83 25.98
CA SER A 30 5.84 29.29 24.86
C SER A 30 6.83 28.20 25.29
N CYS A 31 6.81 27.06 24.58
CA CYS A 31 7.86 26.04 24.44
C CYS A 31 7.32 25.04 23.38
N GLY A 32 8.06 24.63 22.34
CA GLY A 32 9.42 25.03 21.98
C GLY A 32 9.98 24.20 20.83
N ASP A 33 9.19 23.97 19.78
CA ASP A 33 9.53 23.03 18.70
C ASP A 33 10.67 23.54 17.81
N THR A 34 11.65 22.68 17.57
CA THR A 34 12.74 22.93 16.62
C THR A 34 12.25 22.76 15.18
N ILE A 35 11.89 23.87 14.55
CA ILE A 35 11.64 23.93 13.11
C ILE A 35 12.97 23.75 12.38
N ASP A 36 13.05 22.75 11.50
CA ASP A 36 14.15 22.60 10.55
C ASP A 36 14.06 23.72 9.50
N SER A 37 14.99 24.67 9.55
CA SER A 37 14.91 25.91 8.79
C SER A 37 15.48 25.74 7.38
N GLY A 38 14.66 25.24 6.46
CA GLY A 38 14.94 25.33 5.03
C GLY A 38 15.20 26.78 4.63
N ALA A 39 16.33 27.05 3.99
CA ALA A 39 16.75 28.41 3.65
C ALA A 39 15.81 29.03 2.61
N SER A 40 15.24 30.20 2.93
CA SER A 40 14.34 30.95 2.06
C SER A 40 14.97 32.28 1.66
N ASP A 41 15.29 32.44 0.37
CA ASP A 41 15.61 33.75 -0.20
C ASP A 41 14.38 34.68 -0.16
N GLU A 42 14.61 36.00 -0.16
CA GLU A 42 13.60 37.06 0.05
C GLU A 42 12.45 37.12 -0.98
N ASN A 43 12.42 36.21 -1.95
CA ASN A 43 11.42 36.16 -3.03
C ASN A 43 10.46 34.95 -2.92
N GLY A 44 10.36 34.32 -1.75
CA GLY A 44 9.33 33.32 -1.42
C GLY A 44 9.33 32.05 -2.28
N THR A 45 10.40 31.82 -3.05
CA THR A 45 10.52 30.69 -3.97
C THR A 45 11.23 29.56 -3.23
N THR A 46 10.54 28.45 -2.98
CA THR A 46 11.19 27.24 -2.45
C THR A 46 12.19 26.74 -3.48
N VAL A 47 13.48 26.88 -3.20
CA VAL A 47 14.54 26.38 -4.07
C VAL A 47 14.46 24.86 -4.07
N GLU A 48 14.06 24.30 -5.21
CA GLU A 48 13.98 22.86 -5.41
C GLU A 48 15.40 22.29 -5.44
N GLU A 49 15.86 21.74 -4.31
CA GLU A 49 17.25 21.30 -4.15
C GLU A 49 17.58 20.19 -5.16
N LYS A 50 18.58 20.45 -6.02
CA LYS A 50 18.97 19.50 -7.05
C LYS A 50 19.54 18.23 -6.38
N PRO A 51 18.98 17.04 -6.65
CA PRO A 51 19.49 15.81 -6.06
C PRO A 51 20.93 15.52 -6.50
N GLU A 52 21.73 15.01 -5.57
CA GLU A 52 23.07 14.49 -5.85
C GLU A 52 23.02 13.14 -6.59
N TRP A 53 24.10 12.82 -7.30
CA TRP A 53 24.23 11.57 -8.04
C TRP A 53 24.79 10.45 -7.14
N ASP A 54 23.99 9.42 -6.87
CA ASP A 54 24.38 8.25 -6.07
C ASP A 54 25.44 7.42 -6.80
N THR A 55 26.65 7.34 -6.24
CA THR A 55 27.75 6.52 -6.78
C THR A 55 27.56 5.02 -6.59
N SER A 56 26.67 4.56 -5.70
CA SER A 56 26.19 3.15 -5.72
C SER A 56 25.32 2.87 -6.95
N GLY A 57 24.82 3.91 -7.62
CA GLY A 57 24.03 3.81 -8.85
C GLY A 57 22.55 3.49 -8.61
N TYR A 58 21.80 3.42 -9.71
CA TYR A 58 20.35 3.45 -9.71
C TYR A 58 19.74 2.16 -10.26
N ILE A 59 18.52 1.84 -9.83
CA ILE A 59 17.62 0.92 -10.54
C ILE A 59 16.31 1.62 -10.90
N MET A 60 15.74 1.26 -12.05
CA MET A 60 14.42 1.69 -12.48
C MET A 60 13.67 0.52 -13.14
N PHE A 61 12.35 0.56 -13.18
CA PHE A 61 11.55 -0.52 -13.76
C PHE A 61 10.21 -0.02 -14.32
N CYS A 62 9.62 -0.74 -15.27
CA CYS A 62 8.21 -0.56 -15.57
C CYS A 62 7.32 -1.41 -14.64
N PRO A 63 6.29 -0.85 -13.97
CA PRO A 63 5.21 -1.61 -13.34
C PRO A 63 4.24 -2.19 -14.40
N CYS A 64 4.79 -2.87 -15.41
CA CYS A 64 4.12 -3.26 -16.66
C CYS A 64 3.20 -4.49 -16.57
N MET A 65 2.88 -4.97 -15.36
CA MET A 65 2.10 -6.20 -15.17
C MET A 65 0.88 -5.96 -14.28
N GLY A 66 -0.31 -6.22 -14.84
CA GLY A 66 -1.57 -6.13 -14.14
C GLY A 66 -2.04 -4.70 -13.81
N ARG A 67 -3.07 -4.63 -12.97
CA ARG A 67 -3.68 -3.37 -12.51
C ARG A 67 -2.99 -2.89 -11.21
N PHE A 68 -3.45 -1.76 -10.66
CA PHE A 68 -2.91 -1.13 -9.44
C PHE A 68 -2.46 -2.11 -8.35
N GLY A 69 -3.30 -3.08 -7.96
CA GLY A 69 -2.97 -4.05 -6.91
C GLY A 69 -1.71 -4.87 -7.21
N ASN A 70 -1.56 -5.35 -8.44
CA ASN A 70 -0.36 -6.07 -8.90
C ASN A 70 0.88 -5.15 -8.88
N GLN A 71 0.70 -3.91 -9.33
CA GLN A 71 1.77 -2.91 -9.39
C GLN A 71 2.24 -2.55 -7.97
N ALA A 72 1.34 -2.37 -7.01
CA ALA A 72 1.67 -2.09 -5.61
C ALA A 72 2.39 -3.25 -4.90
N GLU A 73 2.08 -4.51 -5.24
CA GLU A 73 2.88 -5.67 -4.80
C GLU A 73 4.30 -5.61 -5.37
N HIS A 74 4.42 -5.27 -6.66
CA HIS A 74 5.69 -5.08 -7.36
C HIS A 74 6.55 -3.93 -6.81
N TYR A 75 5.96 -2.79 -6.42
CA TYR A 75 6.71 -1.70 -5.76
C TYR A 75 7.35 -2.17 -4.46
N ILE A 76 6.61 -2.89 -3.61
CA ILE A 76 7.13 -3.45 -2.35
C ILE A 76 8.30 -4.40 -2.60
N GLY A 77 8.20 -5.27 -3.61
CA GLY A 77 9.31 -6.15 -4.02
C GLY A 77 10.51 -5.38 -4.59
N ALA A 78 10.28 -4.38 -5.42
CA ALA A 78 11.33 -3.57 -6.03
C ALA A 78 12.07 -2.69 -4.99
N MET A 79 11.36 -2.16 -3.98
CA MET A 79 11.97 -1.48 -2.83
C MET A 79 12.83 -2.43 -2.00
N ALA A 80 12.34 -3.65 -1.71
CA ALA A 80 13.14 -4.68 -1.04
C ALA A 80 14.41 -5.02 -1.83
N PHE A 81 14.32 -5.11 -3.16
CA PHE A 81 15.44 -5.42 -4.05
C PHE A 81 16.45 -4.26 -4.14
N ALA A 82 16.00 -3.02 -4.31
CA ALA A 82 16.84 -1.82 -4.28
C ALA A 82 17.66 -1.74 -2.98
N LYS A 83 17.00 -2.02 -1.84
CA LYS A 83 17.64 -2.06 -0.52
C LYS A 83 18.58 -3.25 -0.33
N ALA A 84 18.31 -4.39 -0.96
CA ALA A 84 19.21 -5.54 -0.91
C ALA A 84 20.56 -5.23 -1.58
N ILE A 85 20.57 -4.54 -2.72
CA ILE A 85 21.79 -4.26 -3.49
C ILE A 85 22.40 -2.86 -3.25
N ASP A 86 21.81 -2.06 -2.36
CA ASP A 86 22.18 -0.65 -2.06
C ASP A 86 22.15 0.33 -3.26
N ARG A 87 21.24 0.12 -4.20
CA ARG A 87 21.05 1.05 -5.34
C ARG A 87 19.87 1.97 -5.11
N THR A 88 19.98 3.24 -5.48
CA THR A 88 18.86 4.19 -5.39
C THR A 88 17.72 3.75 -6.30
N LEU A 89 16.51 3.64 -5.75
CA LEU A 89 15.32 3.30 -6.53
C LEU A 89 14.76 4.55 -7.20
N VAL A 90 14.81 4.57 -8.53
CA VAL A 90 13.95 5.46 -9.32
C VAL A 90 12.54 4.90 -9.25
N LEU A 91 11.68 5.58 -8.48
CA LEU A 91 10.26 5.27 -8.32
C LEU A 91 9.55 5.57 -9.64
N PRO A 92 9.05 4.57 -10.38
CA PRO A 92 8.28 4.84 -11.57
C PRO A 92 6.94 5.53 -11.24
N PRO A 93 6.23 6.04 -12.25
CA PRO A 93 4.80 6.30 -12.14
C PRO A 93 4.02 4.98 -12.14
N PHE A 94 2.85 4.97 -11.54
CA PHE A 94 1.87 3.91 -11.75
C PHE A 94 1.35 3.92 -13.20
N ARG A 95 1.07 2.72 -13.72
CA ARG A 95 0.65 2.54 -15.11
C ARG A 95 -0.85 2.29 -15.20
N THR A 96 -1.59 3.30 -15.65
CA THR A 96 -3.02 3.21 -16.01
C THR A 96 -3.15 3.19 -17.54
N TYR A 97 -4.16 3.88 -18.11
CA TYR A 97 -4.13 4.27 -19.52
C TYR A 97 -2.99 5.28 -19.80
N LYS A 98 -2.71 6.17 -18.83
CA LYS A 98 -1.55 7.07 -18.80
C LYS A 98 -0.53 6.63 -17.73
N ASN A 99 0.63 7.26 -17.73
CA ASN A 99 1.51 7.23 -16.56
C ASN A 99 0.92 8.21 -15.51
N VAL A 100 0.93 7.82 -14.24
CA VAL A 100 0.49 8.64 -13.10
C VAL A 100 1.66 8.70 -12.10
N PRO A 101 2.29 9.87 -11.89
CA PRO A 101 3.40 10.02 -10.94
C PRO A 101 3.09 9.40 -9.58
N ILE A 102 4.11 8.83 -8.92
CA ILE A 102 3.91 8.23 -7.59
C ILE A 102 3.47 9.29 -6.56
N SER A 103 3.90 10.54 -6.74
CA SER A 103 3.54 11.71 -5.93
C SER A 103 2.05 12.08 -5.97
N ASP A 104 1.35 11.80 -7.07
CA ASP A 104 -0.10 12.05 -7.19
C ASP A 104 -0.89 11.23 -6.15
N TRP A 105 -0.40 10.03 -5.79
CA TRP A 105 -1.09 9.10 -4.91
C TRP A 105 -0.40 8.89 -3.56
N PHE A 106 0.93 9.04 -3.46
CA PHE A 106 1.71 8.72 -2.27
C PHE A 106 2.77 9.77 -1.94
N GLN A 107 3.05 9.94 -0.66
CA GLN A 107 4.15 10.76 -0.18
C GLN A 107 5.49 10.09 -0.49
N VAL A 108 6.39 10.81 -1.15
CA VAL A 108 7.72 10.28 -1.53
C VAL A 108 8.65 10.14 -0.31
N LYS A 109 8.61 11.09 0.63
CA LYS A 109 9.51 11.15 1.79
C LYS A 109 9.45 9.87 2.67
N PRO A 110 8.27 9.34 3.07
CA PRO A 110 8.21 8.06 3.78
C PRO A 110 8.81 6.87 3.01
N LEU A 111 8.80 6.87 1.67
CA LEU A 111 9.46 5.84 0.86
C LEU A 111 10.99 5.98 0.90
N GLN A 112 11.49 7.22 0.93
CA GLN A 112 12.92 7.53 1.11
C GLN A 112 13.42 7.12 2.51
N ASP A 113 12.59 7.26 3.54
CA ASP A 113 12.91 6.81 4.91
C ASP A 113 13.05 5.28 5.02
N PHE A 114 12.50 4.52 4.07
CA PHE A 114 12.82 3.10 3.93
C PHE A 114 14.14 2.88 3.18
N HIS A 115 14.35 3.50 2.02
CA HIS A 115 15.54 3.34 1.20
C HIS A 115 15.74 4.50 0.21
N LYS A 116 16.99 4.77 -0.15
CA LYS A 116 17.39 5.81 -1.13
C LYS A 116 16.50 5.74 -2.37
N SER A 117 15.77 6.82 -2.66
CA SER A 117 14.82 6.86 -3.78
C SER A 117 14.56 8.28 -4.31
N ILE A 118 14.22 8.34 -5.59
CA ILE A 118 13.96 9.54 -6.41
C ILE A 118 12.77 9.25 -7.33
N THR A 119 11.98 10.23 -7.77
CA THR A 119 10.94 9.98 -8.78
C THR A 119 11.54 9.73 -10.17
N MET A 120 10.81 9.10 -11.08
CA MET A 120 11.22 8.96 -12.49
C MET A 120 11.27 10.32 -13.18
N GLU A 121 10.32 11.18 -12.83
CA GLU A 121 10.20 12.56 -13.28
C GLU A 121 11.48 13.36 -12.94
N ASP A 122 11.91 13.33 -11.66
CA ASP A 122 13.13 13.99 -11.19
C ASP A 122 14.40 13.34 -11.74
N PHE A 123 14.46 12.00 -11.78
CA PHE A 123 15.61 11.30 -12.34
C PHE A 123 15.85 11.71 -13.81
N MET A 124 14.79 11.78 -14.61
CA MET A 124 14.90 12.19 -16.01
C MET A 124 15.21 13.69 -16.15
N LYS A 125 14.61 14.55 -15.31
CA LYS A 125 14.86 16.00 -15.23
C LYS A 125 16.32 16.35 -14.88
N TYR A 126 16.90 15.68 -13.89
CA TYR A 126 18.22 16.04 -13.35
C TYR A 126 19.39 15.20 -13.89
N PHE A 127 19.14 13.96 -14.33
CA PHE A 127 20.18 13.00 -14.73
C PHE A 127 19.99 12.38 -16.12
N GLY A 128 18.79 12.48 -16.71
CA GLY A 128 18.42 11.80 -17.96
C GLY A 128 19.18 12.23 -19.22
N GLU A 129 19.84 13.40 -19.20
CA GLU A 129 20.65 13.91 -20.32
C GLU A 129 22.16 13.91 -20.04
N ASP A 130 22.61 14.14 -18.80
CA ASP A 130 24.04 14.16 -18.42
C ASP A 130 24.56 12.77 -18.03
N LYS A 131 23.90 12.11 -17.07
CA LYS A 131 24.37 10.86 -16.48
C LYS A 131 23.84 9.61 -17.19
N TRP A 132 22.65 9.70 -17.80
CA TRP A 132 22.03 8.61 -18.57
C TRP A 132 21.53 9.02 -19.97
N PRO A 133 22.38 9.66 -20.80
CA PRO A 133 22.01 10.15 -22.13
C PRO A 133 21.54 9.05 -23.08
N PRO A 134 20.73 9.41 -24.11
CA PRO A 134 20.57 8.59 -25.31
C PRO A 134 21.93 8.19 -25.92
N GLY A 135 22.01 7.02 -26.54
CA GLY A 135 23.27 6.41 -26.98
C GLY A 135 24.01 5.62 -25.89
N LYS A 136 23.48 5.56 -24.66
CA LYS A 136 24.04 4.80 -23.52
C LYS A 136 22.99 4.04 -22.69
N ARG A 137 21.71 4.06 -23.07
CA ARG A 137 20.60 3.55 -22.27
C ARG A 137 20.45 2.04 -22.45
N LYS A 138 20.95 1.27 -21.47
CA LYS A 138 20.86 -0.20 -21.45
C LYS A 138 19.55 -0.68 -20.82
N GLY A 139 18.84 -1.57 -21.51
CA GLY A 139 17.65 -2.25 -20.99
C GLY A 139 17.99 -3.63 -20.42
N TYR A 140 17.35 -4.05 -19.33
CA TYR A 140 17.69 -5.28 -18.60
C TYR A 140 16.50 -6.24 -18.54
N CYS A 141 16.71 -7.47 -19.02
CA CYS A 141 15.71 -8.54 -18.98
C CYS A 141 16.21 -9.78 -18.27
N TRP A 142 15.37 -10.37 -17.41
CA TRP A 142 15.58 -11.73 -16.97
C TRP A 142 15.30 -12.69 -18.13
N LEU A 143 16.23 -13.58 -18.42
CA LEU A 143 16.08 -14.66 -19.40
C LEU A 143 16.78 -15.92 -18.88
N PRO A 144 16.23 -17.13 -19.11
CA PRO A 144 16.98 -18.37 -18.90
C PRO A 144 18.28 -18.35 -19.70
N SER A 145 19.37 -18.87 -19.15
CA SER A 145 20.72 -18.76 -19.74
C SER A 145 20.84 -19.34 -21.16
N ASN A 146 19.96 -20.28 -21.53
CA ASN A 146 19.88 -20.91 -22.87
C ASN A 146 18.76 -20.32 -23.76
N SER A 147 18.20 -19.14 -23.44
CA SER A 147 17.08 -18.56 -24.18
C SER A 147 17.54 -17.74 -25.40
N GLU A 148 17.02 -18.04 -26.58
CA GLU A 148 17.25 -17.24 -27.79
C GLU A 148 16.46 -15.91 -27.80
N ALA A 149 15.46 -15.76 -26.91
CA ALA A 149 14.56 -14.62 -26.87
C ALA A 149 15.29 -13.28 -26.73
N LYS A 150 14.74 -12.23 -27.36
CA LYS A 150 15.29 -10.87 -27.32
C LYS A 150 14.75 -10.11 -26.11
N CYS A 151 15.56 -9.18 -25.58
CA CYS A 151 15.16 -8.30 -24.49
C CYS A 151 14.36 -7.11 -25.02
N GLU A 152 13.09 -7.33 -25.35
CA GLU A 152 12.28 -6.32 -26.06
C GLU A 152 11.60 -5.36 -25.07
N MET A 153 12.39 -4.43 -24.51
CA MET A 153 11.98 -3.49 -23.45
C MET A 153 10.69 -2.70 -23.72
N LYS A 154 10.41 -2.41 -25.00
CA LYS A 154 9.29 -1.56 -25.46
C LYS A 154 8.22 -2.33 -26.25
N ASN A 155 8.35 -3.65 -26.44
CA ASN A 155 7.35 -4.43 -27.17
C ASN A 155 6.10 -4.72 -26.30
N GLY A 156 4.93 -4.39 -26.85
CA GLY A 156 3.61 -4.56 -26.23
C GLY A 156 3.12 -3.35 -25.43
N ASN A 157 1.82 -3.31 -25.18
CA ASN A 157 1.17 -2.46 -24.18
C ASN A 157 1.19 -3.21 -22.84
N PRO A 158 1.66 -2.64 -21.72
CA PRO A 158 2.04 -1.24 -21.50
C PRO A 158 3.50 -0.86 -21.71
N PHE A 159 4.38 -1.79 -22.07
CA PHE A 159 5.83 -1.60 -22.18
C PHE A 159 6.24 -0.39 -23.04
N GLY A 160 5.82 -0.32 -24.30
CA GLY A 160 6.15 0.80 -25.19
C GLY A 160 5.63 2.15 -24.67
N PRO A 161 4.32 2.30 -24.40
CA PRO A 161 3.74 3.53 -23.85
C PRO A 161 4.37 4.04 -22.56
N PHE A 162 4.79 3.14 -21.65
CA PHE A 162 5.44 3.53 -20.40
C PHE A 162 6.76 4.28 -20.64
N TRP A 163 7.68 3.69 -21.41
CA TRP A 163 9.00 4.26 -21.69
C TRP A 163 8.91 5.47 -22.63
N ASN A 164 7.98 5.46 -23.59
CA ASN A 164 7.69 6.62 -24.45
C ASN A 164 7.28 7.85 -23.63
N GLY A 165 6.57 7.67 -22.51
CA GLY A 165 6.14 8.77 -21.63
C GLY A 165 7.29 9.58 -21.01
N PHE A 166 8.52 9.07 -21.04
CA PHE A 166 9.74 9.74 -20.57
C PHE A 166 10.77 9.98 -21.67
N ASN A 167 10.39 9.81 -22.94
CA ASN A 167 11.31 9.83 -24.09
C ASN A 167 12.51 8.88 -23.90
N ILE A 168 12.24 7.67 -23.38
CA ILE A 168 13.23 6.62 -23.17
C ILE A 168 13.16 5.61 -24.33
N ASP A 169 14.23 5.58 -25.12
CA ASP A 169 14.63 4.45 -25.96
C ASP A 169 15.86 3.75 -25.36
N PHE A 170 16.12 2.52 -25.80
CA PHE A 170 17.20 1.67 -25.33
C PHE A 170 18.14 1.31 -26.47
N ASP A 171 19.40 1.68 -26.32
CA ASP A 171 20.45 1.57 -27.33
C ASP A 171 21.10 0.16 -27.34
N ASP A 172 21.09 -0.52 -26.19
CA ASP A 172 21.70 -1.83 -25.94
C ASP A 172 20.90 -2.60 -24.87
N TYR A 173 21.10 -3.92 -24.76
CA TYR A 173 20.30 -4.79 -23.91
C TYR A 173 21.13 -5.85 -23.16
N VAL A 174 21.01 -5.84 -21.84
CA VAL A 174 21.69 -6.75 -20.92
C VAL A 174 20.75 -7.89 -20.52
N ARG A 175 21.26 -9.12 -20.61
CA ARG A 175 20.57 -10.33 -20.16
C ARG A 175 21.05 -10.69 -18.75
N PHE A 176 20.13 -11.10 -17.87
CA PHE A 176 20.50 -11.69 -16.57
C PHE A 176 19.61 -12.90 -16.25
N ASP A 177 20.13 -13.75 -15.38
CA ASP A 177 19.57 -15.04 -14.96
C ASP A 177 19.50 -15.17 -13.42
N MET A 178 20.31 -14.39 -12.71
CA MET A 178 20.35 -14.29 -11.24
C MET A 178 19.04 -13.77 -10.61
N SER A 179 18.84 -14.12 -9.33
CA SER A 179 17.64 -13.75 -8.57
C SER A 179 17.54 -12.25 -8.34
N ASN A 180 16.38 -11.69 -8.65
CA ASN A 180 15.97 -10.31 -8.39
C ASN A 180 14.82 -10.21 -7.36
N GLN A 181 14.66 -11.24 -6.52
CA GLN A 181 13.57 -11.37 -5.55
C GLN A 181 14.12 -11.33 -4.12
N ALA A 182 14.20 -10.13 -3.55
CA ALA A 182 14.68 -9.92 -2.18
C ALA A 182 13.61 -10.24 -1.13
N ASP A 183 14.05 -10.59 0.08
CA ASP A 183 13.23 -10.70 1.28
C ASP A 183 13.93 -9.95 2.42
N ILE A 184 13.33 -8.87 2.92
CA ILE A 184 13.96 -8.04 3.97
C ILE A 184 14.02 -8.70 5.36
N THR A 185 13.37 -9.85 5.54
CA THR A 185 13.52 -10.66 6.77
C THR A 185 14.74 -11.58 6.70
N ASN A 186 15.24 -11.90 5.49
CA ASN A 186 16.39 -12.79 5.29
C ASN A 186 17.67 -11.99 4.94
N LYS A 187 18.36 -11.51 5.98
CA LYS A 187 19.60 -10.72 5.86
C LYS A 187 20.73 -11.45 5.12
N GLU A 188 20.84 -12.76 5.27
CA GLU A 188 21.85 -13.58 4.59
C GLU A 188 21.62 -13.58 3.07
N ARG A 189 20.37 -13.82 2.65
CA ARG A 189 19.95 -13.75 1.24
C ARG A 189 20.13 -12.34 0.66
N MET A 190 19.90 -11.27 1.45
CA MET A 190 20.19 -9.90 1.01
C MET A 190 21.70 -9.69 0.78
N GLY A 191 22.56 -10.14 1.70
CA GLY A 191 24.02 -10.01 1.57
C GLY A 191 24.58 -10.78 0.37
N TRP A 192 24.16 -12.04 0.19
CA TRP A 192 24.50 -12.84 -0.99
C TRP A 192 24.00 -12.20 -2.30
N MET A 193 22.78 -11.65 -2.29
CA MET A 193 22.23 -10.95 -3.44
C MET A 193 23.03 -9.69 -3.76
N LYS A 194 23.46 -8.89 -2.76
CA LYS A 194 24.32 -7.73 -3.01
C LYS A 194 25.62 -8.14 -3.68
N GLN A 195 26.33 -9.11 -3.10
CA GLN A 195 27.60 -9.60 -3.66
C GLN A 195 27.45 -10.00 -5.14
N GLN A 196 26.46 -10.84 -5.46
CA GLN A 196 26.26 -11.32 -6.83
C GLN A 196 25.88 -10.20 -7.82
N TRP A 197 25.07 -9.23 -7.40
CA TRP A 197 24.70 -8.09 -8.26
C TRP A 197 25.84 -7.08 -8.41
N ASP A 198 26.66 -6.85 -7.38
CA ASP A 198 27.86 -6.01 -7.47
C ASP A 198 28.95 -6.66 -8.34
N GLU A 199 29.12 -7.99 -8.24
CA GLU A 199 30.08 -8.79 -9.05
C GLU A 199 29.73 -8.80 -10.54
N LYS A 200 28.43 -8.94 -10.89
CA LYS A 200 27.98 -9.02 -12.30
C LYS A 200 27.67 -7.66 -12.91
N PHE A 201 27.25 -6.68 -12.11
CA PHE A 201 26.81 -5.35 -12.56
C PHE A 201 27.33 -4.24 -11.63
N PRO A 202 28.66 -3.99 -11.58
CA PRO A 202 29.24 -2.94 -10.73
C PRO A 202 28.77 -1.55 -11.14
N ALA A 203 28.61 -0.64 -10.17
CA ALA A 203 28.04 0.71 -10.40
C ALA A 203 28.85 1.59 -11.37
N SER A 204 30.16 1.36 -11.48
CA SER A 204 31.07 2.03 -12.42
C SER A 204 30.77 1.74 -13.90
N GLU A 205 30.26 0.55 -14.21
CA GLU A 205 29.97 0.11 -15.59
C GLU A 205 28.47 0.04 -15.86
N HIS A 206 27.69 -0.24 -14.82
CA HIS A 206 26.24 -0.30 -14.81
C HIS A 206 25.69 0.77 -13.85
N PRO A 207 25.83 2.08 -14.16
CA PRO A 207 25.34 3.18 -13.31
C PRO A 207 23.81 3.18 -13.15
N VAL A 208 23.09 2.68 -14.17
CA VAL A 208 21.63 2.57 -14.19
C VAL A 208 21.24 1.18 -14.68
N ILE A 209 20.41 0.49 -13.88
CA ILE A 209 19.82 -0.81 -14.22
C ILE A 209 18.32 -0.63 -14.49
N ALA A 210 17.96 -0.54 -15.77
CA ALA A 210 16.58 -0.31 -16.22
C ALA A 210 15.88 -1.62 -16.61
N PHE A 211 15.05 -2.17 -15.70
CA PHE A 211 14.39 -3.45 -15.88
C PHE A 211 13.11 -3.38 -16.73
N ARG A 212 12.91 -4.36 -17.64
CA ARG A 212 11.70 -4.48 -18.48
C ARG A 212 10.40 -4.56 -17.67
N GLY A 213 10.46 -5.19 -16.50
CA GLY A 213 9.39 -5.29 -15.52
C GLY A 213 9.95 -5.15 -14.11
N ALA A 214 9.12 -5.18 -13.07
CA ALA A 214 9.61 -5.04 -11.70
C ALA A 214 10.62 -6.13 -11.30
N PRO A 215 11.73 -5.77 -10.62
CA PRO A 215 12.57 -6.74 -9.92
C PRO A 215 11.88 -7.19 -8.63
N ALA A 216 10.85 -8.03 -8.80
CA ALA A 216 9.94 -8.46 -7.75
C ALA A 216 9.29 -9.81 -8.14
N SER A 217 8.75 -10.51 -7.14
CA SER A 217 7.79 -11.60 -7.37
C SER A 217 6.35 -11.05 -7.39
N PHE A 218 5.45 -11.79 -8.04
CA PHE A 218 4.00 -11.66 -7.82
C PHE A 218 3.40 -13.05 -7.50
N PRO A 219 2.71 -13.23 -6.36
CA PRO A 219 2.58 -12.27 -5.25
C PRO A 219 3.92 -11.87 -4.63
N MET A 220 3.94 -10.76 -3.89
CA MET A 220 5.16 -10.31 -3.21
C MET A 220 5.63 -11.35 -2.16
N VAL A 221 6.94 -11.42 -1.91
CA VAL A 221 7.49 -12.27 -0.84
C VAL A 221 6.91 -11.83 0.52
N PRO A 222 6.36 -12.74 1.36
CA PRO A 222 5.64 -12.35 2.58
C PRO A 222 6.41 -11.47 3.56
N GLY A 223 7.73 -11.67 3.71
CA GLY A 223 8.59 -10.85 4.57
C GLY A 223 8.65 -9.36 4.19
N ASN A 224 8.30 -9.02 2.94
CA ASN A 224 8.27 -7.64 2.45
C ASN A 224 6.97 -6.89 2.77
N ARG A 225 5.90 -7.56 3.25
CA ARG A 225 4.60 -6.91 3.53
C ARG A 225 4.71 -5.69 4.46
N GLN A 226 5.61 -5.76 5.44
CA GLN A 226 5.91 -4.68 6.40
C GLN A 226 6.49 -3.39 5.77
N ILE A 227 6.97 -3.42 4.53
CA ILE A 227 7.38 -2.21 3.78
C ILE A 227 6.16 -1.31 3.51
N HIS A 228 4.97 -1.87 3.49
CA HIS A 228 3.75 -1.11 3.22
C HIS A 228 3.47 0.01 4.25
N LYS A 229 4.05 -0.02 5.46
CA LYS A 229 3.93 1.07 6.43
C LYS A 229 4.47 2.42 5.92
N TYR A 230 5.35 2.39 4.91
CA TYR A 230 5.93 3.55 4.24
C TYR A 230 5.07 4.07 3.07
N PHE A 231 4.04 3.33 2.65
CA PHE A 231 3.06 3.84 1.68
C PHE A 231 2.04 4.70 2.45
N LYS A 232 2.28 6.01 2.46
CA LYS A 232 1.35 7.01 3.00
C LYS A 232 0.70 7.75 1.84
N TRP A 233 -0.62 7.82 1.82
CA TRP A 233 -1.40 8.52 0.80
C TRP A 233 -1.00 10.00 0.70
N ASN A 234 -1.07 10.58 -0.50
CA ASN A 234 -0.93 12.01 -0.71
C ASN A 234 -2.00 12.75 0.14
N PRO A 235 -1.65 13.73 1.00
CA PRO A 235 -2.60 14.36 1.91
C PRO A 235 -3.79 15.02 1.21
N SER A 236 -3.60 15.65 0.05
CA SER A 236 -4.68 16.31 -0.70
C SER A 236 -5.67 15.29 -1.26
N LEU A 237 -5.17 14.17 -1.79
CA LEU A 237 -6.01 13.06 -2.27
C LEU A 237 -6.71 12.33 -1.11
N PHE A 238 -6.03 12.19 0.03
CA PHE A 238 -6.62 11.56 1.21
C PHE A 238 -7.74 12.40 1.81
N ALA A 239 -7.61 13.74 1.79
CA ALA A 239 -8.67 14.65 2.23
C ALA A 239 -9.98 14.46 1.45
N GLU A 240 -9.94 14.17 0.14
CA GLU A 240 -11.15 13.83 -0.64
C GLU A 240 -11.87 12.59 -0.07
N ALA A 241 -11.13 11.62 0.46
CA ALA A 241 -11.69 10.43 1.10
C ALA A 241 -12.16 10.72 2.54
N GLU A 242 -11.47 11.60 3.28
CA GLU A 242 -11.92 12.06 4.60
C GLU A 242 -13.24 12.85 4.53
N ASP A 243 -13.42 13.69 3.51
CA ASP A 243 -14.68 14.38 3.23
C ASP A 243 -15.80 13.37 2.94
N GLU A 244 -15.57 12.36 2.10
CA GLU A 244 -16.55 11.30 1.84
C GLU A 244 -16.86 10.44 3.08
N ILE A 245 -15.86 10.12 3.91
CA ILE A 245 -16.03 9.43 5.21
C ILE A 245 -16.91 10.27 6.15
N ALA A 246 -16.64 11.56 6.29
CA ALA A 246 -17.42 12.46 7.14
C ALA A 246 -18.86 12.66 6.60
N ARG A 247 -19.01 12.75 5.27
CA ARG A 247 -20.30 12.92 4.57
C ARG A 247 -21.16 11.66 4.60
N LEU A 248 -20.57 10.46 4.55
CA LEU A 248 -21.30 9.20 4.55
C LEU A 248 -21.62 8.69 5.96
N PHE A 249 -20.66 8.79 6.89
CA PHE A 249 -20.72 8.08 8.18
C PHE A 249 -20.91 9.01 9.38
N HIS A 250 -20.67 10.32 9.24
CA HIS A 250 -20.89 11.32 10.31
C HIS A 250 -20.18 11.03 11.66
N GLY A 251 -19.11 10.22 11.64
CA GLY A 251 -18.41 9.76 12.84
C GLY A 251 -19.03 8.52 13.51
N GLU A 252 -20.10 7.95 12.95
CA GLU A 252 -20.61 6.63 13.31
C GLU A 252 -19.72 5.51 12.72
N LYS A 253 -19.71 4.32 13.35
CA LYS A 253 -18.84 3.21 12.95
C LYS A 253 -19.27 2.59 11.62
N PHE A 254 -18.31 2.10 10.82
CA PHE A 254 -18.59 1.41 9.56
C PHE A 254 -17.77 0.12 9.34
N VAL A 255 -18.45 -0.90 8.79
CA VAL A 255 -17.77 -2.04 8.16
C VAL A 255 -17.51 -1.72 6.71
N GLY A 256 -16.27 -1.92 6.25
CA GLY A 256 -15.92 -1.88 4.83
C GLY A 256 -15.87 -3.29 4.24
N ILE A 257 -16.41 -3.49 3.04
CA ILE A 257 -16.29 -4.76 2.31
C ILE A 257 -15.76 -4.54 0.90
N HIS A 258 -14.90 -5.45 0.42
CA HIS A 258 -14.43 -5.47 -0.97
C HIS A 258 -14.96 -6.71 -1.71
N LEU A 259 -15.84 -6.45 -2.68
CA LEU A 259 -16.50 -7.43 -3.53
C LEU A 259 -15.83 -7.49 -4.91
N ARG A 260 -14.88 -8.41 -5.06
CA ARG A 260 -14.26 -8.69 -6.36
C ARG A 260 -15.15 -9.66 -7.13
N THR A 261 -15.99 -9.13 -8.02
CA THR A 261 -17.14 -9.79 -8.66
C THR A 261 -17.15 -9.67 -10.19
N GLY A 262 -16.19 -8.98 -10.79
CA GLY A 262 -16.09 -8.80 -12.24
C GLY A 262 -16.04 -10.11 -13.05
N LYS A 263 -16.57 -10.07 -14.27
CA LYS A 263 -16.56 -11.21 -15.22
C LYS A 263 -15.17 -11.82 -15.47
N ASP A 264 -14.12 -11.01 -15.44
CA ASP A 264 -12.72 -11.47 -15.53
C ASP A 264 -12.29 -12.25 -14.28
N TRP A 265 -12.86 -11.93 -13.12
CA TRP A 265 -12.59 -12.59 -11.86
C TRP A 265 -13.28 -13.94 -11.72
N VAL A 266 -14.50 -14.09 -12.23
CA VAL A 266 -15.22 -15.39 -12.28
C VAL A 266 -14.33 -16.47 -12.92
N SER A 267 -13.77 -16.18 -14.10
CA SER A 267 -12.84 -17.07 -14.82
C SER A 267 -11.44 -17.14 -14.21
N SER A 268 -11.08 -16.22 -13.30
CA SER A 268 -9.84 -16.32 -12.52
C SER A 268 -10.02 -17.32 -11.36
N CYS A 269 -11.18 -17.31 -10.72
CA CYS A 269 -11.45 -18.18 -9.56
C CYS A 269 -11.58 -19.66 -9.91
N THR A 270 -12.05 -20.01 -11.12
CA THR A 270 -12.03 -21.40 -11.62
C THR A 270 -10.61 -21.98 -11.72
N HIS A 271 -9.57 -21.14 -11.78
CA HIS A 271 -8.16 -21.56 -11.72
C HIS A 271 -7.54 -21.37 -10.32
N ALA A 272 -8.15 -20.55 -9.46
CA ALA A 272 -7.71 -20.36 -8.09
C ALA A 272 -8.05 -21.58 -7.21
N VAL A 273 -9.25 -22.16 -7.35
CA VAL A 273 -9.69 -23.29 -6.52
C VAL A 273 -8.74 -24.49 -6.65
N GLY A 274 -8.30 -25.03 -5.53
CA GLY A 274 -7.33 -26.12 -5.45
C GLY A 274 -5.86 -25.70 -5.61
N SER A 275 -5.56 -24.42 -5.86
CA SER A 275 -4.19 -23.90 -5.86
C SER A 275 -3.68 -23.63 -4.44
N ARG A 276 -2.41 -23.96 -4.16
CA ARG A 276 -1.70 -23.60 -2.91
C ARG A 276 -1.29 -22.13 -2.82
N SER A 277 -1.23 -21.45 -3.95
CA SER A 277 -0.92 -20.02 -4.06
C SER A 277 -1.45 -19.52 -5.39
N PHE A 278 -2.42 -18.61 -5.37
CA PHE A 278 -2.97 -17.98 -6.56
C PHE A 278 -3.21 -16.49 -6.29
N MET A 279 -2.69 -15.63 -7.17
CA MET A 279 -2.69 -14.17 -6.97
C MET A 279 -2.23 -13.82 -5.54
N ALA A 280 -2.98 -13.03 -4.76
CA ALA A 280 -2.60 -12.61 -3.42
C ALA A 280 -3.02 -13.57 -2.29
N SER A 281 -3.46 -14.80 -2.58
CA SER A 281 -4.06 -15.72 -1.58
C SER A 281 -3.22 -15.98 -0.34
N THR A 282 -1.89 -15.85 -0.43
CA THR A 282 -0.99 -16.00 0.73
C THR A 282 -1.23 -14.95 1.83
N GLN A 283 -2.05 -13.91 1.60
CA GLN A 283 -2.46 -12.94 2.62
C GLN A 283 -3.40 -13.54 3.69
N CYS A 284 -4.16 -14.59 3.35
CA CYS A 284 -4.94 -15.38 4.31
C CYS A 284 -4.47 -16.84 4.44
N LEU A 285 -3.74 -17.38 3.44
CA LEU A 285 -3.17 -18.73 3.44
C LEU A 285 -1.62 -18.71 3.50
N PRO A 286 -1.02 -18.36 4.65
CA PRO A 286 0.42 -18.17 4.78
C PRO A 286 1.24 -19.48 4.76
N HIS A 287 0.60 -20.65 4.85
CA HIS A 287 1.29 -21.95 4.93
C HIS A 287 1.10 -22.83 3.67
N GLY A 288 0.51 -22.27 2.60
CA GLY A 288 0.30 -22.99 1.34
C GLY A 288 -0.88 -23.96 1.39
N GLU A 289 -1.88 -23.64 2.21
CA GLU A 289 -3.22 -24.23 2.23
C GLU A 289 -3.91 -24.07 0.86
N LEU A 290 -5.00 -24.80 0.62
CA LEU A 290 -5.72 -24.74 -0.67
C LEU A 290 -6.76 -23.62 -0.67
N VAL A 291 -6.76 -22.81 -1.73
CA VAL A 291 -7.86 -21.88 -2.01
C VAL A 291 -9.13 -22.67 -2.34
N TYR A 292 -10.25 -22.32 -1.71
CA TYR A 292 -11.60 -22.78 -2.07
C TYR A 292 -12.47 -21.65 -2.65
N GLN A 293 -13.64 -22.01 -3.16
CA GLN A 293 -14.49 -21.14 -3.99
C GLN A 293 -14.83 -19.83 -3.27
N GLU A 294 -15.29 -19.92 -2.03
CA GLU A 294 -15.82 -18.80 -1.25
C GLU A 294 -14.75 -17.75 -0.87
N MET A 295 -13.47 -18.13 -0.86
CA MET A 295 -12.34 -17.20 -0.67
C MET A 295 -12.10 -16.29 -1.87
N CYS A 296 -12.45 -16.77 -3.07
CA CYS A 296 -12.18 -16.13 -4.34
C CYS A 296 -13.42 -15.48 -4.94
N TYR A 297 -14.57 -16.16 -4.87
CA TYR A 297 -15.86 -15.71 -5.36
C TYR A 297 -16.98 -16.30 -4.46
N PRO A 298 -17.28 -15.65 -3.32
CA PRO A 298 -18.39 -16.05 -2.45
C PRO A 298 -19.75 -15.84 -3.13
N THR A 299 -20.77 -16.54 -2.64
CA THR A 299 -22.16 -16.34 -3.09
C THR A 299 -22.79 -15.11 -2.42
N ALA A 300 -23.91 -14.62 -2.94
CA ALA A 300 -24.63 -13.48 -2.38
C ALA A 300 -25.10 -13.77 -0.93
N GLU A 301 -25.49 -15.00 -0.65
CA GLU A 301 -25.91 -15.47 0.68
C GLU A 301 -24.74 -15.41 1.67
N ALA A 302 -23.56 -15.93 1.29
CA ALA A 302 -22.35 -15.91 2.12
C ALA A 302 -21.83 -14.48 2.36
N ILE A 303 -21.96 -13.59 1.35
CA ILE A 303 -21.67 -12.16 1.51
C ILE A 303 -22.61 -11.53 2.54
N VAL A 304 -23.92 -11.76 2.42
CA VAL A 304 -24.94 -11.21 3.31
C VAL A 304 -24.77 -11.75 4.75
N GLU A 305 -24.54 -13.05 4.92
CA GLU A 305 -24.36 -13.68 6.23
C GLU A 305 -23.15 -13.10 6.97
N LEU A 306 -21.95 -13.17 6.37
CA LEU A 306 -20.71 -12.73 7.01
C LEU A 306 -20.68 -11.21 7.25
N THR A 307 -21.27 -10.42 6.34
CA THR A 307 -21.42 -8.96 6.55
C THR A 307 -22.40 -8.65 7.68
N THR A 308 -23.49 -9.42 7.80
CA THR A 308 -24.48 -9.29 8.89
C THR A 308 -23.89 -9.68 10.24
N GLU A 309 -23.01 -10.68 10.29
CA GLU A 309 -22.23 -11.00 11.49
C GLU A 309 -21.28 -9.85 11.85
N ALA A 310 -20.54 -9.31 10.86
CA ALA A 310 -19.57 -8.25 11.09
C ALA A 310 -20.18 -6.95 11.63
N VAL A 311 -21.26 -6.43 11.05
CA VAL A 311 -21.86 -5.18 11.55
C VAL A 311 -22.44 -5.34 12.96
N LYS A 312 -22.88 -6.55 13.34
CA LYS A 312 -23.26 -6.87 14.73
C LYS A 312 -22.03 -6.92 15.64
N LYS A 313 -20.99 -7.66 15.25
CA LYS A 313 -19.76 -7.89 16.03
C LYS A 313 -19.00 -6.60 16.34
N TYR A 314 -19.02 -5.63 15.43
CA TYR A 314 -18.34 -4.33 15.58
C TYR A 314 -19.29 -3.16 15.93
N GLU A 315 -20.60 -3.42 16.05
CA GLU A 315 -21.65 -2.42 16.34
C GLU A 315 -21.68 -1.27 15.32
N ALA A 316 -21.52 -1.60 14.03
CA ALA A 316 -21.43 -0.61 12.97
C ALA A 316 -22.81 -0.11 12.51
N GLN A 317 -22.98 1.21 12.43
CA GLN A 317 -24.19 1.87 11.92
C GLN A 317 -24.20 1.96 10.38
N HIS A 318 -23.04 1.74 9.74
CA HIS A 318 -22.87 1.84 8.29
C HIS A 318 -22.14 0.63 7.69
N LEU A 319 -22.45 0.34 6.43
CA LEU A 319 -21.73 -0.59 5.55
C LEU A 319 -21.23 0.16 4.32
N TYR A 320 -19.93 0.11 4.04
CA TYR A 320 -19.32 0.60 2.81
C TYR A 320 -18.95 -0.54 1.87
N ILE A 321 -19.35 -0.44 0.60
CA ILE A 321 -19.14 -1.46 -0.42
C ILE A 321 -18.25 -0.92 -1.54
N ALA A 322 -17.02 -1.44 -1.62
CA ALA A 322 -16.18 -1.34 -2.81
C ALA A 322 -16.43 -2.57 -3.70
N THR A 323 -16.60 -2.39 -5.01
CA THR A 323 -16.76 -3.50 -5.96
C THR A 323 -16.23 -3.10 -7.34
N ASP A 324 -15.87 -4.10 -8.15
CA ASP A 324 -15.55 -3.90 -9.56
C ASP A 324 -16.69 -4.26 -10.52
N GLN A 325 -17.83 -4.78 -10.03
CA GLN A 325 -19.01 -5.00 -10.87
C GLN A 325 -20.35 -5.12 -10.12
N LEU A 326 -20.46 -6.03 -9.14
CA LEU A 326 -21.70 -6.32 -8.41
C LEU A 326 -21.55 -5.93 -6.94
N SER A 327 -22.43 -5.05 -6.46
CA SER A 327 -22.39 -4.55 -5.08
C SER A 327 -23.26 -5.36 -4.10
N TYR A 328 -24.25 -6.11 -4.60
CA TYR A 328 -25.32 -6.73 -3.80
C TYR A 328 -26.02 -5.76 -2.81
N SER A 329 -26.06 -4.46 -3.16
CA SER A 329 -26.57 -3.41 -2.27
C SER A 329 -28.04 -3.61 -1.87
N ASN A 330 -28.86 -4.25 -2.71
CA ASN A 330 -30.28 -4.46 -2.42
C ASN A 330 -30.48 -5.56 -1.38
N GLU A 331 -29.76 -6.67 -1.55
CA GLU A 331 -29.73 -7.86 -0.71
C GLU A 331 -29.18 -7.50 0.68
N LEU A 332 -28.05 -6.79 0.71
CA LEU A 332 -27.46 -6.25 1.93
C LEU A 332 -28.39 -5.22 2.60
N SER A 333 -29.01 -4.29 1.86
CA SER A 333 -29.96 -3.34 2.45
C SER A 333 -31.18 -4.02 3.07
N GLN A 334 -31.69 -5.09 2.45
CA GLN A 334 -32.82 -5.85 2.98
C GLN A 334 -32.45 -6.61 4.27
N ALA A 335 -31.30 -7.28 4.29
CA ALA A 335 -30.83 -8.02 5.46
C ALA A 335 -30.44 -7.12 6.64
N LEU A 336 -29.91 -5.92 6.36
CA LEU A 336 -29.36 -5.02 7.37
C LEU A 336 -30.34 -3.95 7.88
N LYS A 337 -31.42 -3.66 7.14
CA LYS A 337 -32.50 -2.74 7.57
C LYS A 337 -33.08 -3.03 8.96
N PRO A 338 -33.30 -4.29 9.41
CA PRO A 338 -33.76 -4.58 10.78
C PRO A 338 -32.77 -4.18 11.88
N LEU A 339 -31.49 -3.95 11.54
CA LEU A 339 -30.44 -3.50 12.45
C LEU A 339 -30.23 -1.97 12.41
N GLY A 340 -30.99 -1.25 11.57
CA GLY A 340 -30.85 0.20 11.37
C GLY A 340 -29.63 0.62 10.53
N VAL A 341 -28.88 -0.34 9.98
CA VAL A 341 -27.60 -0.07 9.30
C VAL A 341 -27.82 0.50 7.90
N LYS A 342 -27.08 1.56 7.57
CA LYS A 342 -27.12 2.28 6.29
C LYS A 342 -26.10 1.66 5.32
N VAL A 343 -26.50 1.37 4.08
CA VAL A 343 -25.64 0.72 3.07
C VAL A 343 -25.20 1.72 2.01
N HIS A 344 -23.90 1.77 1.74
CA HIS A 344 -23.26 2.76 0.87
C HIS A 344 -22.38 2.09 -0.19
N HIS A 345 -22.42 2.63 -1.41
CA HIS A 345 -21.55 2.28 -2.53
C HIS A 345 -21.39 3.55 -3.38
N LEU A 346 -20.14 3.97 -3.66
CA LEU A 346 -19.87 5.24 -4.34
C LEU A 346 -19.57 5.11 -5.84
N ASP A 347 -19.12 3.94 -6.30
CA ASP A 347 -18.52 3.73 -7.64
C ASP A 347 -17.53 4.86 -8.03
N PRO A 348 -16.46 5.09 -7.22
CA PRO A 348 -15.64 6.28 -7.34
C PRO A 348 -14.81 6.28 -8.63
N HIS A 349 -14.72 7.45 -9.27
CA HIS A 349 -13.99 7.67 -10.53
C HIS A 349 -12.50 7.23 -10.47
N LEU A 350 -11.94 7.17 -9.27
CA LEU A 350 -10.58 6.72 -8.96
C LEU A 350 -10.67 5.60 -7.90
N PRO A 351 -10.27 4.35 -8.19
CA PRO A 351 -10.43 3.24 -7.26
C PRO A 351 -9.53 3.34 -6.01
N GLN A 352 -8.59 4.28 -5.97
CA GLN A 352 -7.85 4.64 -4.75
C GLN A 352 -8.77 5.18 -3.65
N MET A 353 -9.91 5.79 -4.00
CA MET A 353 -10.91 6.24 -3.02
C MET A 353 -11.46 5.06 -2.20
N ASP A 354 -11.81 3.96 -2.86
CA ASP A 354 -12.22 2.73 -2.17
C ASP A 354 -11.11 2.21 -1.25
N LEU A 355 -9.85 2.23 -1.68
CA LEU A 355 -8.73 1.77 -0.85
C LEU A 355 -8.57 2.61 0.42
N MET A 356 -8.64 3.94 0.31
CA MET A 356 -8.53 4.86 1.44
C MET A 356 -9.69 4.69 2.42
N ILE A 357 -10.93 4.58 1.92
CA ILE A 357 -12.13 4.38 2.74
C ILE A 357 -12.12 3.00 3.44
N LEU A 358 -11.75 1.92 2.74
CA LEU A 358 -11.60 0.59 3.34
C LEU A 358 -10.42 0.52 4.33
N GLY A 359 -9.36 1.30 4.11
CA GLY A 359 -8.28 1.52 5.08
C GLY A 359 -8.79 2.20 6.36
N GLN A 360 -9.84 3.02 6.27
CA GLN A 360 -10.39 3.73 7.42
C GLN A 360 -11.39 2.94 8.28
N ALA A 361 -12.20 2.05 7.70
CA ALA A 361 -13.25 1.27 8.37
C ALA A 361 -12.88 0.69 9.75
N ASP A 362 -13.86 0.56 10.66
CA ASP A 362 -13.68 -0.12 11.95
C ASP A 362 -13.27 -1.59 11.74
N PHE A 363 -13.95 -2.27 10.82
CA PHE A 363 -13.61 -3.62 10.36
C PHE A 363 -13.70 -3.73 8.84
N PHE A 364 -12.86 -4.61 8.26
CA PHE A 364 -12.78 -4.82 6.82
C PHE A 364 -12.97 -6.30 6.47
N ILE A 365 -13.84 -6.62 5.52
CA ILE A 365 -13.90 -7.96 4.89
C ILE A 365 -13.33 -7.89 3.47
N GLY A 366 -12.23 -8.63 3.27
CA GLY A 366 -11.49 -8.67 2.02
C GLY A 366 -11.74 -9.91 1.15
N ASN A 367 -11.53 -9.77 -0.16
CA ASN A 367 -11.34 -10.91 -1.05
C ASN A 367 -9.88 -11.39 -0.98
N CYS A 368 -9.62 -12.56 -0.37
CA CYS A 368 -8.25 -13.02 -0.10
C CYS A 368 -7.40 -13.25 -1.36
N VAL A 369 -8.01 -13.61 -2.49
CA VAL A 369 -7.27 -13.85 -3.73
C VAL A 369 -6.86 -12.52 -4.41
N SER A 370 -7.56 -11.41 -4.13
CA SER A 370 -7.32 -10.13 -4.80
C SER A 370 -6.12 -9.35 -4.25
N SER A 371 -5.23 -8.91 -5.16
CA SER A 371 -4.13 -7.98 -4.86
C SER A 371 -4.59 -6.55 -4.56
N PHE A 372 -5.86 -6.21 -4.83
CA PHE A 372 -6.49 -4.96 -4.40
C PHE A 372 -6.83 -5.01 -2.90
N THR A 373 -7.46 -6.11 -2.44
CA THR A 373 -7.59 -6.41 -1.00
C THR A 373 -6.23 -6.42 -0.30
N SER A 374 -5.23 -7.03 -0.93
CA SER A 374 -3.87 -7.14 -0.39
C SER A 374 -3.25 -5.77 -0.08
N PHE A 375 -3.63 -4.71 -0.81
CA PHE A 375 -3.26 -3.34 -0.44
C PHE A 375 -3.89 -2.95 0.91
N VAL A 376 -5.23 -2.93 0.97
CA VAL A 376 -5.98 -2.55 2.18
C VAL A 376 -5.55 -3.36 3.39
N LYS A 377 -5.37 -4.68 3.24
CA LYS A 377 -4.95 -5.57 4.34
C LYS A 377 -3.60 -5.14 4.91
N ARG A 378 -2.61 -4.81 4.07
CA ARG A 378 -1.30 -4.34 4.53
C ARG A 378 -1.38 -2.95 5.16
N GLU A 379 -2.23 -2.05 4.66
CA GLU A 379 -2.44 -0.74 5.27
C GLU A 379 -3.03 -0.90 6.68
N ARG A 380 -4.06 -1.73 6.81
CA ARG A 380 -4.72 -2.02 8.10
C ARG A 380 -3.78 -2.71 9.07
N ASP A 381 -3.01 -3.72 8.62
CA ASP A 381 -1.99 -4.39 9.42
C ASP A 381 -0.92 -3.40 9.93
N ALA A 382 -0.45 -2.50 9.07
CA ALA A 382 0.56 -1.48 9.43
C ALA A 382 0.05 -0.42 10.41
N ASN A 383 -1.28 -0.26 10.55
CA ASN A 383 -1.93 0.67 11.48
C ASN A 383 -2.73 -0.07 12.59
N GLY A 384 -2.54 -1.39 12.76
CA GLY A 384 -3.18 -2.19 13.81
C GLY A 384 -4.70 -2.41 13.69
N LYS A 385 -5.31 -2.17 12.53
CA LYS A 385 -6.77 -2.27 12.33
C LYS A 385 -7.22 -3.70 11.96
N PRO A 386 -8.33 -4.20 12.54
CA PRO A 386 -8.76 -5.59 12.32
C PRO A 386 -9.32 -5.80 10.91
N SER A 387 -9.11 -7.00 10.36
CA SER A 387 -9.54 -7.38 9.01
C SER A 387 -9.82 -8.89 8.92
N GLY A 388 -10.92 -9.26 8.26
CA GLY A 388 -11.28 -10.64 7.90
C GLY A 388 -11.32 -10.85 6.38
N PHE A 389 -11.73 -12.04 5.96
CA PHE A 389 -11.82 -12.42 4.54
C PHE A 389 -13.06 -13.26 4.25
N TRP A 390 -13.56 -13.19 3.01
CA TRP A 390 -14.64 -14.09 2.55
C TRP A 390 -14.24 -15.56 2.72
N GLY A 391 -15.19 -16.39 3.18
CA GLY A 391 -14.98 -17.80 3.46
C GLY A 391 -14.36 -18.12 4.82
N PHE A 392 -14.01 -17.13 5.65
CA PHE A 392 -13.47 -17.32 7.00
C PHE A 392 -14.46 -16.84 8.09
N PRO A 393 -14.44 -17.43 9.31
CA PRO A 393 -15.11 -16.86 10.47
C PRO A 393 -14.43 -15.56 10.93
N LEU A 394 -15.15 -14.74 11.71
CA LEU A 394 -14.74 -13.40 12.14
C LEU A 394 -13.96 -13.34 13.46
#